data_AF-A0A1B6MMB0-F1
#
_entry.id   AF-A0A1B6MMB0-F1
#
_cell.length_a   1.000
_cell.length_b   1.000
_cell.length_c   1.000
_cell.angle_alpha   90.00
_cell.angle_beta   90.00
_cell.angle_gamma   90.00
#
_symmetry.space_group_name_H-M   'P 1'
#
loop_
_entity.id
_entity.type
_entity.pdbx_description
1 polymer ?
#
loop_
_entity_poly.entity_id
_entity_poly.type
_entity_poly.pdbx_seq_one_letter_code
_entity_poly.pdbx_strand_id
1 'polypeptide(L)'
;MEKWKHNDDFHPTNFIFDASNSELYLDLEENEIREIDVFHSLFDYDLVAHIAEETSRYYKECIEKEGEVSEYSKLKRWTDTNADELYCFFAMLFLMPHCKKNTMKQYWST
;
A
#
# COMPACT_ATOMS: atom_id res chain seq x y z
N MET A 1 20.94 -10.62 -3.23
CA MET A 1 20.08 -9.62 -3.90
C MET A 1 20.23 -9.81 -5.39
N GLU A 2 19.20 -10.28 -6.07
CA GLU A 2 19.19 -10.25 -7.53
C GLU A 2 19.17 -8.78 -7.98
N LYS A 3 20.17 -8.39 -8.76
CA LYS A 3 20.20 -7.06 -9.37
C LYS A 3 19.10 -7.02 -10.43
N TRP A 4 18.20 -6.05 -10.32
CA TRP A 4 17.20 -5.80 -11.35
C TRP A 4 17.90 -5.62 -12.70
N LYS A 5 17.53 -6.45 -13.67
CA LYS A 5 18.06 -6.39 -15.03
C LYS A 5 17.09 -5.52 -15.83
N HIS A 6 17.58 -4.39 -16.32
CA HIS A 6 16.85 -3.63 -17.34
C HIS A 6 16.55 -4.58 -18.50
N ASN A 7 15.27 -4.70 -18.85
CA ASN A 7 14.88 -5.37 -20.07
C ASN A 7 15.08 -4.36 -21.21
N ASP A 8 16.20 -4.47 -21.91
CA ASP A 8 16.54 -3.61 -23.06
C ASP A 8 15.54 -3.78 -24.23
N ASP A 9 14.71 -4.83 -24.19
CA ASP A 9 13.67 -5.10 -25.18
C ASP A 9 12.31 -4.48 -24.84
N PHE A 10 12.19 -3.71 -23.75
CA PHE A 10 10.94 -3.00 -23.44
C PHE A 10 10.72 -1.83 -24.39
N HIS A 11 9.76 -2.00 -25.30
CA HIS A 11 9.29 -0.95 -26.18
C HIS A 11 7.92 -0.50 -25.71
N PRO A 12 7.78 0.73 -25.16
CA PRO A 12 6.48 1.21 -24.71
C PRO A 12 5.51 1.24 -25.90
N THR A 13 4.43 0.48 -25.78
CA THR A 13 3.38 0.45 -26.80
C THR A 13 2.49 1.66 -26.59
N ASN A 14 2.22 2.42 -27.65
CA ASN A 14 1.21 3.49 -27.58
C ASN A 14 -0.16 2.84 -27.39
N PHE A 15 -0.65 2.87 -26.16
CA PHE A 15 -2.01 2.46 -25.83
C PHE A 15 -2.97 3.54 -26.31
N ILE A 16 -3.76 3.23 -27.35
CA ILE A 16 -4.84 4.11 -27.78
C ILE A 16 -5.97 3.96 -26.76
N PHE A 17 -6.22 5.00 -25.99
CA PHE A 17 -7.29 5.01 -25.02
C PHE A 17 -8.64 4.87 -25.73
N ASP A 18 -9.34 3.77 -25.45
CA ASP A 18 -10.70 3.53 -25.91
C ASP A 18 -11.71 4.10 -24.92
N ALA A 19 -12.26 5.26 -25.27
CA ALA A 19 -13.28 5.93 -24.45
C ALA A 19 -14.62 5.18 -24.42
N SER A 20 -14.83 4.16 -25.27
CA SER A 20 -16.09 3.40 -25.29
C SER A 20 -16.20 2.35 -24.17
N ASN A 21 -15.07 1.99 -23.52
CA ASN A 21 -15.01 0.98 -22.46
C ASN A 21 -14.16 1.45 -21.26
N SER A 22 -14.18 2.74 -20.96
CA SER A 22 -13.33 3.34 -19.92
C SER A 22 -13.96 3.37 -18.52
N GLU A 23 -15.08 2.68 -18.33
CA GLU A 23 -15.83 2.65 -17.07
C GLU A 23 -15.31 1.57 -16.13
N LEU A 24 -15.40 1.84 -14.83
CA LEU A 24 -15.13 0.87 -13.79
C LEU A 24 -16.43 0.14 -13.46
N TYR A 25 -16.48 -1.15 -13.80
CA TYR A 25 -17.61 -2.01 -13.45
C TYR A 25 -17.43 -2.52 -12.02
N LEU A 26 -18.22 -1.98 -11.10
CA LEU A 26 -18.27 -2.42 -9.71
C LEU A 26 -19.62 -3.11 -9.46
N ASP A 27 -19.58 -4.33 -8.93
CA ASP A 27 -20.78 -5.07 -8.53
C ASP A 27 -21.28 -4.55 -7.17
N LEU A 28 -21.83 -3.34 -7.18
CA LEU A 28 -22.35 -2.65 -6.00
C LEU A 28 -23.86 -2.46 -6.15
N GLU A 29 -24.61 -2.70 -5.08
CA GLU A 29 -26.05 -2.44 -5.07
C GLU A 29 -26.30 -0.92 -5.23
N GLU A 30 -26.94 -0.54 -6.33
CA GLU A 30 -27.08 0.86 -6.77
C GLU A 30 -27.83 1.77 -5.78
N ASN A 31 -28.59 1.21 -4.84
CA ASN A 31 -29.53 1.99 -4.05
C ASN A 31 -28.88 2.75 -2.90
N GLU A 32 -27.68 2.38 -2.43
CA GLU A 32 -26.97 3.07 -1.32
C GLU A 32 -25.44 2.89 -1.36
N ILE A 33 -24.77 3.22 -2.48
CA ILE A 33 -23.30 3.15 -2.57
C ILE A 33 -22.66 4.24 -1.70
N ARG A 34 -21.84 3.87 -0.73
CA ARG A 34 -20.99 4.79 0.03
C ARG A 34 -19.56 4.75 -0.51
N GLU A 35 -18.80 5.81 -0.25
CA GLU A 35 -17.41 5.93 -0.70
C GLU A 35 -16.53 4.78 -0.19
N ILE A 36 -16.84 4.28 1.02
CA ILE A 36 -16.14 3.14 1.62
C ILE A 36 -16.40 1.83 0.86
N ASP A 37 -17.58 1.67 0.25
CA ASP A 37 -17.93 0.47 -0.50
C ASP A 37 -17.16 0.44 -1.83
N VAL A 38 -17.00 1.59 -2.49
CA VAL A 38 -16.11 1.76 -3.65
C VAL A 38 -14.66 1.49 -3.27
N PHE A 39 -14.20 2.00 -2.13
CA PHE A 39 -12.84 1.73 -1.67
C PHE A 39 -12.59 0.23 -1.45
N HIS A 40 -13.50 -0.47 -0.77
CA HIS A 40 -13.35 -1.92 -0.55
C HIS A 40 -13.48 -2.74 -1.83
N SER A 41 -14.16 -2.25 -2.87
CA SER A 41 -14.16 -2.93 -4.18
C SER A 41 -12.80 -2.91 -4.89
N LEU A 42 -11.96 -1.93 -4.57
CA LEU A 42 -10.62 -1.77 -5.14
C LEU A 42 -9.52 -2.32 -4.21
N PHE A 43 -9.75 -2.19 -2.90
CA PHE A 43 -8.87 -2.63 -1.81
C PHE A 43 -9.62 -3.59 -0.91
N ASP A 44 -9.96 -4.75 -1.46
CA ASP A 44 -10.63 -5.81 -0.72
C ASP A 44 -9.74 -6.38 0.40
N TYR A 45 -10.35 -7.13 1.31
CA TYR A 45 -9.65 -7.65 2.48
C TYR A 45 -8.50 -8.58 2.11
N ASP A 46 -8.67 -9.41 1.08
CA ASP A 46 -7.65 -10.39 0.69
C ASP A 46 -6.41 -9.72 0.11
N LEU A 47 -6.60 -8.69 -0.73
CA LEU A 47 -5.51 -7.85 -1.24
C LEU A 47 -4.77 -7.17 -0.09
N VAL A 48 -5.50 -6.54 0.82
CA VAL A 48 -4.88 -5.80 1.93
C VAL A 48 -4.19 -6.75 2.93
N ALA A 49 -4.77 -7.91 3.18
CA ALA A 49 -4.15 -8.98 3.97
C ALA A 49 -2.86 -9.49 3.31
N HIS A 50 -2.86 -9.65 1.98
CA HIS A 50 -1.66 -10.01 1.24
C HIS A 50 -0.56 -8.94 1.37
N ILE A 51 -0.91 -7.65 1.27
CA ILE A 51 0.04 -6.55 1.51
C ILE A 51 0.61 -6.62 2.93
N ALA A 52 -0.21 -6.94 3.94
CA ALA A 52 0.24 -7.08 5.32
C ALA A 52 1.22 -8.25 5.50
N GLU A 53 0.93 -9.39 4.87
CA GLU A 53 1.80 -10.58 4.88
C GLU A 53 3.15 -10.27 4.21
N GLU A 54 3.11 -9.66 3.03
CA GLU A 54 4.29 -9.25 2.26
C GLU A 54 5.16 -8.24 3.02
N THR A 55 4.54 -7.27 3.68
CA THR A 55 5.23 -6.29 4.53
C THR A 55 5.95 -6.97 5.69
N SER A 56 5.27 -7.91 6.35
CA SER A 56 5.82 -8.67 7.47
C SER A 56 6.93 -9.64 7.01
N ARG A 57 6.78 -10.26 5.84
CA ARG A 57 7.81 -11.11 5.22
C ARG A 57 9.06 -10.31 4.87
N TYR A 58 8.88 -9.16 4.22
CA TYR A 58 9.99 -8.28 3.87
C TYR A 58 10.80 -7.86 5.10
N TYR A 59 10.12 -7.54 6.20
CA TYR A 59 10.80 -7.28 7.48
C TYR A 59 11.68 -8.46 7.92
N LYS A 60 11.13 -9.69 7.93
CA LYS A 60 11.88 -10.89 8.33
C LYS A 60 13.12 -11.09 7.45
N GLU A 61 12.98 -10.92 6.14
CA GLU A 61 14.11 -10.97 5.21
C GLU A 61 15.17 -9.89 5.47
N CYS A 62 14.77 -8.68 5.84
CA CYS A 62 15.71 -7.61 6.18
C CYS A 62 16.55 -7.98 7.40
N ILE A 63 15.92 -8.52 8.45
CA ILE A 63 16.62 -8.93 9.67
C ILE A 63 17.55 -10.10 9.40
N GLU A 64 17.11 -11.10 8.63
CA GLU A 64 17.94 -12.23 8.23
C GLU A 64 19.17 -11.78 7.42
N LYS A 65 19.04 -10.77 6.56
CA LYS A 65 20.14 -10.24 5.73
C LYS A 65 21.09 -9.34 6.51
N GLU A 66 20.59 -8.50 7.43
CA GLU A 66 21.41 -7.57 8.22
C GLU A 66 22.14 -8.28 9.37
N GLY A 67 21.63 -9.42 9.86
CA GLY A 67 22.19 -10.14 11.00
C GLY A 67 21.94 -9.41 12.31
N GLU A 68 22.96 -8.77 12.89
CA GLU A 68 22.83 -8.04 14.15
C GLU A 68 22.27 -6.64 13.95
N VAL A 69 20.97 -6.50 14.23
CA VAL A 69 20.29 -5.22 14.30
C VAL A 69 20.86 -4.40 15.47
N SER A 70 21.17 -3.11 15.23
CA SER A 70 21.74 -2.23 16.28
C SER A 70 20.86 -2.16 17.53
N GLU A 71 21.49 -2.00 18.69
CA GLU A 71 20.83 -2.00 20.01
C GLU A 71 19.63 -1.04 20.09
N TYR A 72 19.73 0.10 19.42
CA TYR A 72 18.71 1.17 19.43
C TYR A 72 17.85 1.21 18.15
N SER A 73 17.95 0.20 17.29
CA SER A 73 17.15 0.17 16.06
C SER A 73 15.67 0.00 16.36
N LYS A 74 14.84 0.78 15.66
CA LYS A 74 13.38 0.63 15.69
C LYS A 74 12.94 -0.72 15.15
N LEU A 75 13.75 -1.35 14.30
CA LEU A 75 13.47 -2.68 13.76
C LEU A 75 13.31 -3.73 14.87
N LYS A 76 14.02 -3.62 15.99
CA LYS A 76 13.85 -4.54 17.14
C LYS A 76 12.46 -4.51 17.78
N ARG A 77 11.70 -3.42 17.56
CA ARG A 77 10.35 -3.24 18.12
C ARG A 77 9.26 -3.54 17.09
N TRP A 78 9.64 -4.04 15.90
CA TRP A 78 8.69 -4.39 14.86
C TRP A 78 7.81 -5.55 15.30
N THR A 79 6.54 -5.47 14.92
CA THR A 79 5.55 -6.53 15.05
C THR A 79 4.91 -6.75 13.68
N ASP A 80 4.60 -8.00 13.36
CA ASP A 80 3.86 -8.33 12.13
C ASP A 80 2.55 -7.54 12.11
N THR A 81 2.18 -7.04 10.93
CA THR A 81 0.98 -6.22 10.76
C THR A 81 -0.17 -7.05 10.19
N ASN A 82 -1.38 -6.50 10.20
CA ASN A 82 -2.58 -7.13 9.66
C ASN A 82 -3.39 -6.17 8.78
N ALA A 83 -4.44 -6.69 8.15
CA ALA A 83 -5.26 -5.91 7.22
C ALA A 83 -5.97 -4.72 7.91
N ASP A 84 -6.47 -4.91 9.13
CA ASP A 84 -7.17 -3.85 9.87
C ASP A 84 -6.24 -2.67 10.21
N GLU A 85 -5.00 -2.97 10.62
CA GLU A 85 -3.96 -1.97 10.84
C GLU A 85 -3.60 -1.23 9.54
N LEU A 86 -3.51 -1.94 8.41
CA LEU A 86 -3.26 -1.32 7.12
C LEU A 86 -4.43 -0.45 6.66
N TYR A 87 -5.68 -0.85 6.88
CA TYR A 87 -6.84 0.02 6.61
C TYR A 87 -6.80 1.29 7.44
N CYS A 88 -6.44 1.20 8.73
CA CYS A 88 -6.24 2.38 9.57
C CYS A 88 -5.10 3.27 9.04
N PHE A 89 -4.01 2.67 8.60
CA PHE A 89 -2.89 3.37 8.00
C PHE A 89 -3.29 4.09 6.70
N PHE A 90 -4.05 3.43 5.81
CA PHE A 90 -4.56 4.04 4.59
C PHE A 90 -5.53 5.19 4.87
N ALA A 91 -6.44 5.02 5.83
CA ALA A 91 -7.33 6.10 6.27
C ALA A 91 -6.53 7.33 6.75
N MET A 92 -5.46 7.11 7.51
CA MET A 92 -4.54 8.18 7.91
C MET A 92 -3.86 8.84 6.71
N LEU A 93 -3.37 8.07 5.74
CA LEU A 93 -2.75 8.59 4.51
C LEU A 93 -3.74 9.44 3.70
N PHE A 94 -5.00 9.01 3.58
CA PHE A 94 -6.04 9.77 2.90
C PHE A 94 -6.44 11.05 3.65
N LEU A 95 -6.29 11.08 4.98
CA LEU A 95 -6.53 12.28 5.78
C LEU A 95 -5.42 13.33 5.65
N MET A 96 -4.17 12.92 5.47
CA MET A 96 -3.02 13.84 5.36
C MET A 96 -3.21 14.97 4.34
N PRO A 97 -3.67 14.75 3.09
CA PRO A 97 -3.89 15.83 2.13
C PRO A 97 -4.97 16.82 2.58
N HIS A 98 -5.93 16.40 3.42
CA HIS A 98 -6.93 17.29 4.00
C HIS A 98 -6.37 18.14 5.14
N CYS A 99 -5.40 17.63 5.89
CA CYS A 99 -4.78 18.33 7.03
C CYS A 99 -3.35 18.81 6.75
N LYS A 100 -3.17 19.66 5.73
CA LYS A 100 -1.84 20.08 5.23
C LYS A 100 -0.88 20.55 6.35
N LYS A 101 0.19 19.79 6.57
CA LYS A 101 1.37 20.16 7.36
C LYS A 101 2.55 20.48 6.44
N ASN A 102 3.51 21.25 6.94
CA ASN A 102 4.68 21.68 6.18
C ASN A 102 5.69 20.55 5.92
N THR A 103 5.67 19.49 6.73
CA THR A 103 6.59 18.34 6.58
C THR A 103 5.90 17.04 6.92
N MET A 104 6.39 15.93 6.34
CA MET A 104 5.90 14.59 6.68
C MET A 104 6.00 14.30 8.18
N LYS A 105 7.12 14.71 8.81
CA LYS A 105 7.36 14.50 10.25
C LYS A 105 6.28 15.12 11.14
N GLN A 106 5.67 16.23 10.71
CA GLN A 106 4.63 16.92 11.48
C GLN A 106 3.28 16.18 11.49
N TYR A 107 3.04 15.24 10.57
CA TYR A 107 1.87 14.36 10.65
C TYR A 107 2.02 13.29 11.73
N TRP A 108 3.26 13.05 12.17
CA TRP A 108 3.63 12.02 13.14
C TRP A 108 4.16 12.60 14.45
N SER A 109 4.04 13.91 14.65
CA SER A 109 4.40 14.60 15.90
C SER A 109 3.17 14.78 16.78
N THR A 110 3.33 14.54 18.08
CA THR A 110 2.32 14.82 19.11
C THR A 110 2.27 16.30 19.47
#